data_AF-A0A9E2SCQ3-F1
#
_entry.id   AF-A0A9E2SCQ3-F1
#
_cell.length_a   1.000
_cell.length_b   1.000
_cell.length_c   1.000
_cell.angle_alpha   90.00
_cell.angle_beta   90.00
_cell.angle_gamma   90.00
#
_symmetry.space_group_name_H-M   'P 1'
#
loop_
_entity.id
_entity.type
_entity.pdbx_description
1 polymer ?
#
loop_
_entity_poly.entity_id
_entity_poly.type
_entity_poly.pdbx_seq_one_letter_code
_entity_poly.pdbx_strand_id
1 'polypeptide(L)'
;MKFEEKLYEACFTLVADLAWARDNNYVDNIEEYTARAGEMTKGFVEIAEKLYHLVDELPKSQAILIGAINYISRQSGSPSRSYYAWFENTLATLLRICNHDAPIFLEDLPFAMSMQQGLLAAMKDALDRGQHA
;
A
#
# COMPACT_ATOMS: atom_id res chain seq x y z
N MET A 1 2.35 14.02 -14.65
CA MET A 1 2.59 12.59 -14.46
C MET A 1 1.26 11.87 -14.56
N LYS A 2 1.18 10.91 -15.47
CA LYS A 2 -0.01 10.07 -15.72
C LYS A 2 -0.23 9.11 -14.54
N PHE A 3 -1.40 8.49 -14.47
CA PHE A 3 -1.75 7.59 -13.37
C PHE A 3 -0.84 6.35 -13.34
N GLU A 4 -0.58 5.79 -14.51
CA GLU A 4 0.24 4.60 -14.72
C GLU A 4 1.68 4.84 -14.24
N GLU A 5 2.22 6.04 -14.50
CA GLU A 5 3.55 6.45 -14.04
C GLU A 5 3.60 6.53 -12.51
N LYS A 6 2.57 7.10 -11.88
CA LYS A 6 2.46 7.17 -10.41
C LYS A 6 2.31 5.80 -9.77
N LEU A 7 1.54 4.92 -10.39
CA LEU A 7 1.33 3.55 -9.90
C LEU A 7 2.63 2.77 -9.95
N TYR A 8 3.34 2.84 -11.07
CA TYR A 8 4.65 2.24 -11.23
C TYR A 8 5.65 2.77 -10.19
N GLU A 9 5.71 4.09 -9.99
CA GLU A 9 6.61 4.71 -9.00
C GLU A 9 6.32 4.25 -7.58
N ALA A 10 5.04 4.17 -7.18
CA ALA A 10 4.65 3.69 -5.85
C ALA A 10 5.03 2.21 -5.64
N CYS A 11 4.78 1.36 -6.63
CA CYS A 11 5.18 -0.05 -6.60
C CYS A 11 6.70 -0.23 -6.63
N PHE A 12 7.43 0.61 -7.36
CA PHE A 12 8.89 0.59 -7.39
C PHE A 12 9.48 0.99 -6.04
N THR A 13 8.92 2.01 -5.40
CA THR A 13 9.33 2.46 -4.06
C THR A 13 9.16 1.33 -3.04
N LEU A 14 8.03 0.62 -3.09
CA LEU A 14 7.81 -0.57 -2.26
C LEU A 14 8.88 -1.65 -2.49
N VAL A 15 9.23 -1.94 -3.75
CA VAL A 15 10.27 -2.94 -4.07
C VAL A 15 11.63 -2.51 -3.54
N ALA A 16 11.97 -1.23 -3.67
CA ALA A 16 13.20 -0.67 -3.12
C ALA A 16 13.23 -0.87 -1.60
N ASP A 17 12.21 -0.41 -0.88
CA ASP A 17 12.12 -0.52 0.58
C ASP A 17 12.24 -1.98 1.07
N LEU A 18 11.57 -2.91 0.36
CA LEU A 18 11.65 -4.35 0.65
C LEU A 18 13.04 -4.95 0.44
N ALA A 19 13.79 -4.45 -0.55
CA ALA A 19 15.14 -4.91 -0.85
C ALA A 19 16.17 -4.37 0.14
N TRP A 20 16.07 -3.08 0.50
CA TRP A 20 16.90 -2.47 1.55
C TRP A 20 16.72 -3.16 2.91
N ALA A 21 15.53 -3.68 3.18
CA ALA A 21 15.25 -4.44 4.40
C ALA A 21 15.88 -5.85 4.43
N ARG A 22 16.41 -6.37 3.31
CA ARG A 22 16.80 -7.78 3.17
C ARG A 22 18.29 -8.05 2.99
N ASP A 23 19.07 -7.14 2.41
CA ASP A 23 20.50 -7.35 2.18
C ASP A 23 21.30 -6.03 2.08
N ASN A 24 22.36 -5.91 2.88
CA ASN A 24 23.34 -4.81 2.80
C ASN A 24 24.39 -5.01 1.68
N ASN A 25 24.39 -6.15 0.98
CA ASN A 25 25.34 -6.50 -0.09
C ASN A 25 24.85 -6.06 -1.48
N TYR A 26 24.28 -4.86 -1.56
CA TYR A 26 23.56 -4.32 -2.72
C TYR A 26 24.46 -3.99 -3.94
N VAL A 27 25.77 -4.16 -3.82
CA VAL A 27 26.75 -3.53 -4.72
C VAL A 27 27.33 -4.51 -5.76
N ASP A 28 27.28 -5.82 -5.53
CA ASP A 28 28.07 -6.76 -6.32
C ASP A 28 27.39 -7.22 -7.63
N ASN A 29 26.09 -6.95 -7.85
CA ASN A 29 25.38 -7.35 -9.08
C ASN A 29 24.17 -6.44 -9.44
N ILE A 30 24.45 -5.19 -9.80
CA ILE A 30 23.43 -4.16 -10.09
C ILE A 30 22.49 -4.56 -11.24
N GLU A 31 22.98 -5.24 -12.29
CA GLU A 31 22.14 -5.64 -13.44
C GLU A 31 21.09 -6.68 -13.06
N GLU A 32 21.49 -7.73 -12.36
CA GLU A 32 20.59 -8.79 -11.86
C GLU A 32 19.57 -8.22 -10.87
N TYR A 33 20.02 -7.30 -10.02
CA TYR A 33 19.15 -6.59 -9.09
C TYR A 33 18.10 -5.73 -9.81
N THR A 34 18.51 -4.96 -10.82
CA THR A 34 17.62 -4.06 -11.58
C THR A 34 16.57 -4.86 -12.34
N ALA A 35 16.96 -5.98 -12.96
CA ALA A 35 16.04 -6.87 -13.64
C ALA A 35 15.01 -7.45 -12.67
N ARG A 36 15.45 -7.97 -11.52
CA ARG A 36 14.58 -8.54 -10.50
C ARG A 36 13.65 -7.50 -9.86
N ALA A 37 14.15 -6.29 -9.60
CA ALA A 37 13.35 -5.20 -9.09
C ALA A 37 12.25 -4.83 -10.11
N GLY A 38 12.59 -4.75 -11.40
CA GLY A 38 11.63 -4.49 -12.47
C GLY A 38 10.54 -5.57 -12.59
N GLU A 39 10.90 -6.85 -12.47
CA GLU A 39 9.93 -7.95 -12.44
C GLU A 39 9.00 -7.87 -11.21
N MET A 40 9.57 -7.61 -10.03
CA MET A 40 8.79 -7.45 -8.81
C MET A 40 7.84 -6.25 -8.88
N THR A 41 8.29 -5.12 -9.42
CA THR A 41 7.46 -3.94 -9.61
C THR A 41 6.28 -4.27 -10.53
N LYS A 42 6.51 -4.95 -11.65
CA LYS A 42 5.43 -5.36 -12.57
C LYS A 42 4.41 -6.25 -11.87
N GLY A 43 4.86 -7.24 -11.10
CA GLY A 43 3.94 -8.11 -10.34
C GLY A 43 3.07 -7.34 -9.34
N PHE A 44 3.62 -6.33 -8.66
CA PHE A 44 2.82 -5.47 -7.78
C PHE A 44 1.88 -4.54 -8.54
N VAL A 45 2.30 -4.00 -9.69
CA VAL A 45 1.42 -3.19 -10.55
C VAL A 45 0.22 -4.02 -11.01
N GLU A 46 0.43 -5.25 -11.49
CA GLU A 46 -0.65 -6.15 -11.91
C GLU A 46 -1.65 -6.45 -10.78
N ILE A 47 -1.16 -6.62 -9.54
CA ILE A 47 -2.02 -6.81 -8.36
C ILE A 47 -2.81 -5.54 -8.06
N ALA A 48 -2.15 -4.38 -8.08
CA ALA A 48 -2.80 -3.10 -7.78
C ALA A 48 -3.88 -2.75 -8.81
N GLU A 49 -3.62 -2.99 -10.09
CA GLU A 49 -4.60 -2.84 -11.17
C GLU A 49 -5.79 -3.78 -10.98
N LYS A 50 -5.54 -5.06 -10.66
CA LYS A 50 -6.60 -6.03 -10.35
C LYS A 50 -7.45 -5.60 -9.17
N LEU A 51 -6.87 -4.97 -8.15
CA LEU A 51 -7.59 -4.53 -6.95
C LEU A 51 -8.23 -3.14 -7.09
N TYR A 52 -7.95 -2.40 -8.15
CA TYR A 52 -8.45 -1.03 -8.33
C TYR A 52 -9.99 -0.96 -8.38
N HIS A 53 -10.66 -2.00 -8.88
CA HIS A 53 -12.12 -2.14 -8.87
C HIS A 53 -12.76 -2.03 -7.47
N LEU A 54 -11.97 -2.20 -6.39
CA LEU A 54 -12.49 -2.05 -5.03
C LEU A 54 -12.77 -0.59 -4.67
N VAL A 55 -12.23 0.38 -5.42
CA VAL A 55 -12.33 1.81 -5.10
C VAL A 55 -12.56 2.68 -6.33
N ASP A 56 -12.66 2.12 -7.55
CA ASP A 56 -12.69 2.88 -8.81
C ASP A 56 -13.87 3.86 -8.91
N GLU A 57 -15.01 3.52 -8.33
CA GLU A 57 -16.20 4.37 -8.22
C GLU A 57 -16.08 5.51 -7.20
N LEU A 58 -15.08 5.47 -6.30
CA LEU A 58 -14.90 6.49 -5.26
C LEU A 58 -14.26 7.78 -5.80
N PRO A 59 -14.64 8.96 -5.26
CA PRO A 59 -13.91 10.19 -5.54
C PRO A 59 -12.43 10.06 -5.18
N LYS A 60 -11.55 10.50 -6.09
CA LYS A 60 -10.08 10.41 -5.93
C LYS A 60 -9.55 8.97 -5.77
N SER A 61 -10.25 7.97 -6.33
CA SER A 61 -9.87 6.55 -6.34
C SER A 61 -8.39 6.28 -6.65
N GLN A 62 -7.84 6.95 -7.66
CA GLN A 62 -6.41 6.85 -7.99
C GLN A 62 -5.50 7.29 -6.83
N ALA A 63 -5.83 8.39 -6.16
CA ALA A 63 -5.06 8.88 -5.01
C ALA A 63 -5.19 7.95 -3.80
N ILE A 64 -6.35 7.30 -3.62
CA ILE A 64 -6.57 6.27 -2.59
C ILE A 64 -5.64 5.08 -2.85
N LEU A 65 -5.62 4.53 -4.07
CA LEU A 65 -4.76 3.40 -4.43
C LEU A 65 -3.27 3.73 -4.19
N ILE A 66 -2.80 4.85 -4.73
CA ILE A 66 -1.40 5.29 -4.57
C ILE A 66 -1.07 5.54 -3.09
N GLY A 67 -1.99 6.16 -2.35
CA GLY A 67 -1.84 6.42 -0.92
C GLY A 67 -1.69 5.12 -0.11
N ALA A 68 -2.50 4.11 -0.42
CA ALA A 68 -2.45 2.80 0.22
C ALA A 68 -1.12 2.08 -0.04
N ILE A 69 -0.65 2.05 -1.30
CA ILE A 69 0.64 1.43 -1.65
C ILE A 69 1.80 2.12 -0.93
N ASN A 70 1.82 3.46 -0.93
CA ASN A 70 2.84 4.23 -0.23
C ASN A 70 2.78 4.05 1.29
N TYR A 71 1.57 3.89 1.85
CA TYR A 71 1.40 3.57 3.26
C TYR A 71 1.98 2.20 3.60
N ILE A 72 1.69 1.18 2.79
CA ILE A 72 2.30 -0.14 2.90
C ILE A 72 3.82 0.00 2.92
N SER A 73 4.42 0.67 1.92
CA SER A 73 5.87 0.89 1.84
C SER A 73 6.48 1.39 3.16
N ARG A 74 5.87 2.41 3.76
CA ARG A 74 6.38 3.03 5.01
C ARG A 74 6.22 2.18 6.27
N GLN A 75 5.21 1.33 6.33
CA GLN A 75 4.88 0.56 7.53
C GLN A 75 5.49 -0.85 7.52
N SER A 76 5.99 -1.29 6.38
CA SER A 76 6.31 -2.70 6.19
C SER A 76 7.75 -3.02 6.60
N GLY A 77 7.90 -3.97 7.53
CA GLY A 77 9.10 -4.80 7.58
C GLY A 77 9.07 -5.84 6.44
N SER A 78 10.22 -6.38 6.04
CA SER A 78 10.27 -7.41 4.99
C SER A 78 9.38 -8.60 5.38
N PRO A 79 8.33 -8.94 4.61
CA PRO A 79 7.43 -10.04 4.96
C PRO A 79 8.19 -11.36 4.95
N SER A 80 7.89 -12.21 5.94
CA SER A 80 8.58 -13.49 6.13
C SER A 80 8.22 -14.55 5.08
N ARG A 81 7.08 -14.42 4.38
CA ARG A 81 6.60 -15.33 3.33
C ARG A 81 5.83 -14.59 2.24
N SER A 82 6.09 -14.96 0.97
CA SER A 82 5.46 -14.51 -0.29
C SER A 82 5.08 -13.01 -0.36
N TYR A 83 5.94 -12.19 -0.97
CA TYR A 83 5.72 -10.76 -1.18
C TYR A 83 4.40 -10.43 -1.88
N TYR A 84 4.02 -11.21 -2.90
CA TYR A 84 2.81 -10.94 -3.67
C TYR A 84 1.53 -11.22 -2.87
N ALA A 85 1.46 -12.37 -2.18
CA ALA A 85 0.28 -12.70 -1.38
C ALA A 85 0.12 -11.75 -0.19
N TRP A 86 1.24 -11.35 0.42
CA TRP A 86 1.24 -10.33 1.45
C TRP A 86 0.71 -8.98 0.91
N PHE A 87 1.29 -8.49 -0.18
CA PHE A 87 0.91 -7.22 -0.80
C PHE A 87 -0.56 -7.20 -1.22
N GLU A 88 -1.02 -8.25 -1.90
CA GLU A 88 -2.41 -8.40 -2.34
C GLU A 88 -3.39 -8.34 -1.15
N ASN A 89 -3.15 -9.12 -0.10
CA ASN A 89 -4.03 -9.15 1.07
C ASN A 89 -4.03 -7.81 1.82
N THR A 90 -2.86 -7.20 2.02
CA THR A 90 -2.74 -5.91 2.71
C THR A 90 -3.40 -4.80 1.90
N LEU A 91 -3.14 -4.71 0.59
CA LEU A 91 -3.73 -3.69 -0.27
C LEU A 91 -5.24 -3.86 -0.36
N ALA A 92 -5.75 -5.08 -0.60
CA ALA A 92 -7.19 -5.34 -0.66
C ALA A 92 -7.90 -4.94 0.65
N THR A 93 -7.28 -5.20 1.79
CA THR A 93 -7.82 -4.81 3.10
C THR A 93 -7.92 -3.29 3.22
N LEU A 94 -6.85 -2.56 2.89
CA LEU A 94 -6.85 -1.10 2.95
C LEU A 94 -7.91 -0.48 2.02
N LEU A 95 -8.02 -1.00 0.79
CA LEU A 95 -9.00 -0.52 -0.18
C LEU A 95 -10.44 -0.78 0.24
N ARG A 96 -10.72 -1.95 0.83
CA ARG A 96 -12.06 -2.28 1.38
C ARG A 96 -12.45 -1.38 2.54
N ILE A 97 -11.51 -1.00 3.39
CA ILE A 97 -11.78 -0.03 4.48
C ILE A 97 -12.16 1.34 3.92
N CYS A 98 -11.61 1.73 2.77
CA CYS A 98 -11.93 3.00 2.12
C CYS A 98 -13.28 3.00 1.39
N ASN A 99 -13.79 1.83 1.01
CA ASN A 99 -15.03 1.73 0.26
C ASN A 99 -16.24 1.54 1.19
N HIS A 100 -17.05 2.59 1.35
CA HIS A 100 -18.29 2.56 2.12
C HIS A 100 -19.35 1.57 1.61
N ASP A 101 -19.27 1.17 0.34
CA ASP A 101 -20.16 0.18 -0.28
C ASP A 101 -19.64 -1.27 -0.10
N ALA A 102 -18.44 -1.44 0.50
CA ALA A 102 -17.96 -2.76 0.84
C ALA A 102 -18.87 -3.39 1.91
N PRO A 103 -19.39 -4.60 1.69
CA PRO A 103 -20.25 -5.26 2.66
C PRO A 103 -19.46 -5.54 3.95
N ILE A 104 -19.92 -4.96 5.06
CA ILE A 104 -19.45 -5.27 6.41
C ILE A 104 -20.40 -6.29 7.00
N PHE A 105 -19.90 -7.47 7.36
CA PHE A 105 -20.70 -8.46 8.08
C PHE A 105 -21.01 -7.94 9.48
N LEU A 106 -22.20 -8.28 10.01
CA LEU A 106 -22.66 -7.77 11.31
C LEU A 106 -21.68 -8.10 12.45
N GLU A 107 -21.01 -9.25 12.37
CA GLU A 107 -19.98 -9.70 13.30
C GLU A 107 -18.70 -8.84 13.28
N ASP A 108 -18.38 -8.19 12.16
CA ASP A 108 -17.21 -7.32 12.00
C ASP A 108 -17.49 -5.86 12.41
N LEU A 109 -18.77 -5.51 12.63
CA LEU A 109 -19.19 -4.14 12.90
C LEU A 109 -18.50 -3.53 14.14
N PRO A 110 -18.37 -4.24 15.29
CA PRO A 110 -17.67 -3.68 16.46
C PRO A 110 -16.21 -3.33 16.15
N PHE A 111 -15.51 -4.19 15.40
CA PHE A 111 -14.13 -3.94 14.99
C PHE A 111 -14.03 -2.73 14.05
N ALA A 112 -14.91 -2.64 13.05
CA ALA A 112 -14.94 -1.52 12.11
C ALA A 112 -15.17 -0.16 12.83
N MET A 113 -16.08 -0.11 13.80
CA MET A 113 -16.33 1.08 14.60
C MET A 113 -15.11 1.48 15.46
N SER A 114 -14.47 0.51 16.13
CA SER A 114 -13.24 0.78 16.90
C SER A 114 -12.09 1.28 16.01
N MET A 115 -11.93 0.69 14.81
CA MET A 115 -10.95 1.13 13.82
C MET A 115 -11.21 2.58 13.38
N GLN A 116 -12.45 2.93 13.06
CA GLN A 116 -12.83 4.30 12.69
C GLN A 116 -12.46 5.31 13.79
N GLN A 117 -12.77 4.99 15.06
CA GLN A 117 -12.44 5.85 16.19
C GLN A 117 -10.93 6.03 16.35
N GLY A 118 -10.16 4.95 16.24
CA GLY A 118 -8.69 5.01 16.30
C GLY A 118 -8.09 5.85 15.17
N LEU A 119 -8.59 5.70 13.94
CA LEU A 119 -8.15 6.50 12.79
C LEU A 119 -8.46 7.99 12.98
N LEU A 120 -9.67 8.33 13.42
CA LEU A 120 -10.04 9.73 13.68
C LEU A 120 -9.16 10.37 14.76
N ALA A 121 -8.84 9.64 15.83
CA ALA A 121 -7.92 10.11 16.86
C ALA A 121 -6.51 10.34 16.30
N ALA A 122 -5.97 9.38 15.53
CA ALA A 122 -4.65 9.51 14.92
C ALA A 122 -4.56 10.66 13.91
N MET A 123 -5.61 10.89 13.12
CA MET A 123 -5.70 12.01 12.18
C MET A 123 -5.68 13.35 12.92
N LYS A 124 -6.43 13.46 14.03
CA LYS A 124 -6.44 14.64 14.88
C LYS A 124 -5.04 14.92 15.45
N ASP A 125 -4.41 13.91 16.04
CA ASP A 125 -3.06 14.04 16.61
C ASP A 125 -2.02 14.44 15.55
N ALA A 126 -2.13 13.90 14.33
CA ALA A 126 -1.25 14.28 13.22
C ALA A 126 -1.44 15.74 12.79
N LEU A 127 -2.68 16.21 12.73
CA LEU A 127 -3.00 17.60 12.42
C LEU A 127 -2.45 18.55 13.49
N ASP A 128 -2.67 18.22 14.77
CA ASP A 128 -2.21 19.03 15.90
C ASP A 128 -0.68 19.12 15.91
N ARG A 129 0.04 18.01 15.66
CA ARG A 129 1.51 18.02 15.52
C ARG A 129 2.00 18.87 14.34
N GLY A 130 1.29 18.84 13.21
CA GLY A 130 1.64 19.62 12.02
C GLY A 130 1.38 21.13 12.15
N GLN A 131 0.52 21.56 13.08
CA GLN A 131 0.31 22.99 13.39
C GLN A 131 1.35 23.58 14.34
N HIS A 132 2.16 22.71 14.97
CA HIS A 132 3.20 23.09 15.94
C HIS A 132 4.64 22.87 15.40
N ALA A 133 4.79 22.52 14.12
CA ALA A 133 6.06 22.37 13.42
C ALA A 133 6.30 23.55 12.48
#